data_AF-Q4BXT4-F1
#
_entry.id   AF-Q4BXT4-F1
#
_cell.length_a   1.000
_cell.length_b   1.000
_cell.length_c   1.000
_cell.angle_alpha   90.00
_cell.angle_beta   90.00
_cell.angle_gamma   90.00
#
_symmetry.space_group_name_H-M   'P 1'
#
loop_
_entity.id
_entity.type
_entity.pdbx_description
1 polymer ?
#
loop_
_entity_poly.entity_id
_entity_poly.type
_entity_poly.pdbx_seq_one_letter_code
_entity_poly.pdbx_strand_id
1 'polypeptide(L)'
;WFAKRQAGAAAVDLQDPFLYTKKGRQLTVTISGWKQMLMRGTKNYKMNNHPFTLLQIVVRDQERNSIWKPMWLIVIGSRRDELSLVDCYQCYRQRYDMEHLFRFGKQRLLMTSYLTPDVHHEEN
;
A
#
# COMPACT_ATOMS: atom_id res chain seq x y z
N TRP A 1 5.77 9.54 -16.63
CA TRP A 1 4.83 10.00 -15.59
C TRP A 1 5.44 10.06 -14.18
N PHE A 2 6.78 10.01 -14.03
CA PHE A 2 7.49 10.59 -12.88
C PHE A 2 8.69 11.38 -13.42
N ALA A 3 8.99 12.50 -12.78
CA ALA A 3 9.90 13.52 -13.25
C ALA A 3 11.32 13.00 -13.48
N LYS A 4 12.01 13.59 -14.47
CA LYS A 4 13.43 13.40 -14.79
C LYS A 4 14.27 13.31 -13.50
N ARG A 5 15.04 12.22 -13.37
CA ARG A 5 16.26 12.06 -12.58
C ARG A 5 16.52 13.18 -11.55
N GLN A 6 16.10 12.96 -10.31
CA GLN A 6 16.96 13.29 -9.19
C GLN A 6 17.43 11.96 -8.61
N ALA A 7 18.72 11.73 -8.75
CA ALA A 7 19.41 10.53 -8.31
C ALA A 7 19.47 10.50 -6.77
N GLY A 8 18.39 10.05 -6.14
CA GLY A 8 18.48 9.39 -4.84
C GLY A 8 18.78 7.93 -5.11
N ALA A 9 19.86 7.39 -4.53
CA ALA A 9 20.26 5.99 -4.69
C ALA A 9 19.04 5.07 -4.50
N ALA A 10 18.81 4.17 -5.46
CA ALA A 10 17.84 3.10 -5.27
C ALA A 10 18.35 2.25 -4.09
N ALA A 11 17.67 2.37 -2.95
CA ALA A 11 17.89 1.44 -1.85
C ALA A 11 17.20 0.15 -2.27
N VAL A 12 18.00 -0.80 -2.78
CA VAL A 12 17.56 -2.18 -2.95
C VAL A 12 17.73 -2.81 -1.58
N ASP A 13 16.64 -2.87 -0.83
CA ASP A 13 16.64 -3.48 0.48
C ASP A 13 16.19 -4.94 0.31
N LEU A 14 17.17 -5.83 0.47
CA LEU A 14 17.09 -7.28 0.70
C LEU A 14 16.27 -8.16 -0.27
N GLN A 15 16.93 -9.22 -0.73
CA GLN A 15 16.30 -10.41 -1.30
C GLN A 15 15.66 -11.24 -0.18
N ASP A 16 14.33 -11.37 -0.25
CA ASP A 16 13.47 -12.44 0.30
C ASP A 16 13.15 -12.49 1.81
N PRO A 17 11.86 -12.28 2.14
CA PRO A 17 11.05 -13.31 2.79
C PRO A 17 10.36 -14.14 1.70
N PHE A 18 10.73 -15.41 1.57
CA PHE A 18 9.99 -16.35 0.74
C PHE A 18 8.54 -16.40 1.19
N LEU A 19 7.60 -16.25 0.25
CA LEU A 19 6.17 -16.40 0.52
C LEU A 19 5.70 -17.73 -0.02
N TYR A 20 4.97 -18.47 0.80
CA TYR A 20 4.29 -19.68 0.38
C TYR A 20 2.82 -19.37 0.12
N THR A 21 2.33 -19.73 -1.06
CA THR A 21 0.89 -19.74 -1.32
C THR A 21 0.22 -20.83 -0.49
N LYS A 22 -1.11 -20.77 -0.31
CA LYS A 22 -1.88 -21.84 0.34
C LYS A 22 -1.68 -23.23 -0.30
N LYS A 23 -1.23 -23.28 -1.55
CA LYS A 23 -0.93 -24.50 -2.31
C LYS A 23 0.56 -24.91 -2.24
N GLY A 24 1.36 -24.28 -1.39
CA GLY A 24 2.79 -24.59 -1.21
C GLY A 24 3.73 -24.02 -2.27
N ARG A 25 3.24 -23.30 -3.29
CA ARG A 25 4.12 -22.63 -4.28
C ARG A 25 4.93 -21.53 -3.59
N GLN A 26 6.25 -21.59 -3.71
CA GLN A 26 7.19 -20.59 -3.21
C GLN A 26 7.26 -19.40 -4.17
N LEU A 27 7.19 -18.20 -3.61
CA LEU A 27 7.28 -16.93 -4.32
C LEU A 27 8.41 -16.09 -3.73
N THR A 28 9.13 -15.43 -4.61
CA THR A 28 10.22 -14.48 -4.30
C THR A 28 9.67 -13.07 -4.41
N VAL A 29 9.90 -12.25 -3.40
CA VAL A 29 9.42 -10.86 -3.36
C VAL A 29 10.61 -9.93 -3.44
N THR A 30 10.63 -9.07 -4.45
CA THR A 30 11.63 -8.01 -4.60
C THR A 30 10.97 -6.66 -4.33
N ILE A 31 11.55 -5.89 -3.41
CA ILE A 31 11.08 -4.55 -3.05
C ILE A 31 12.18 -3.54 -3.41
N SER A 32 11.84 -2.60 -4.29
CA SER A 32 12.72 -1.48 -4.66
C SER A 32 12.14 -0.18 -4.11
N GLY A 33 12.97 0.67 -3.52
CA GLY A 33 12.54 1.93 -2.92
C GLY A 33 13.29 3.15 -3.45
N TRP A 34 12.56 4.25 -3.65
CA TRP A 34 13.09 5.57 -3.96
C TRP A 34 12.59 6.55 -2.89
N LYS A 35 13.49 6.97 -2.00
CA LYS A 35 13.20 7.96 -0.95
C LYS A 35 13.29 9.39 -1.49
N GLN A 36 12.62 10.32 -0.83
CA GLN A 36 12.61 11.76 -1.17
C GLN A 36 12.20 12.09 -2.61
N MET A 37 11.30 11.29 -3.16
CA MET A 37 10.70 11.56 -4.46
C MET A 37 9.80 12.80 -4.37
N LEU A 38 9.81 13.60 -5.43
CA LEU A 38 8.97 14.80 -5.57
C LEU A 38 8.02 14.64 -6.74
N MET A 39 6.75 15.02 -6.53
CA MET A 39 5.77 15.10 -7.61
C MET A 39 5.73 16.52 -8.16
N ARG A 40 5.52 16.63 -9.47
CA ARG A 40 5.27 17.92 -10.10
C ARG A 40 3.92 18.44 -9.62
N GLY A 41 3.94 19.56 -8.90
CA GLY A 41 2.74 20.29 -8.53
C GLY A 41 2.10 21.03 -9.70
N THR A 42 0.87 21.48 -9.49
CA THR A 42 0.21 22.48 -10.33
C THR A 42 0.30 23.86 -9.65
N LYS A 43 -0.09 24.93 -10.35
CA LYS A 43 -0.06 26.31 -9.79
C LYS A 43 -0.82 26.43 -8.46
N ASN A 44 -1.88 25.64 -8.29
CA ASN A 44 -2.73 25.64 -7.10
C ASN A 44 -2.26 24.66 -6.01
N TYR A 45 -1.49 23.64 -6.38
CA TYR A 45 -1.05 22.59 -5.45
C TYR A 45 0.47 22.39 -5.55
N LYS A 46 1.20 22.98 -4.59
CA LYS A 46 2.66 22.89 -4.47
C LYS A 46 3.09 21.52 -3.91
N MET A 47 2.98 20.48 -4.74
CA MET A 47 3.38 19.11 -4.39
C MET A 47 4.90 18.92 -4.28
N ASN A 48 5.69 19.90 -4.72
CA ASN A 48 7.15 19.91 -4.55
C ASN A 48 7.60 20.06 -3.08
N ASN A 49 6.71 20.48 -2.18
CA ASN A 49 7.01 20.60 -0.75
C ASN A 49 6.69 19.31 0.02
N HIS A 50 6.16 18.29 -0.65
CA HIS A 50 5.70 17.05 -0.03
C HIS A 50 6.49 15.87 -0.60
N PRO A 51 7.74 15.66 -0.14
CA PRO A 51 8.51 14.47 -0.49
C PRO A 51 7.80 13.20 -0.03
N PHE A 52 7.92 12.14 -0.83
CA PHE A 52 7.37 10.83 -0.56
C PHE A 52 8.38 9.74 -0.86
N THR A 53 8.11 8.54 -0.35
CA THR A 53 8.89 7.35 -0.69
C THR A 53 8.06 6.49 -1.64
N LEU A 54 8.64 6.15 -2.78
CA LEU A 54 8.01 5.29 -3.78
C LEU A 54 8.56 3.87 -3.61
N LEU A 55 7.68 2.88 -3.57
CA LEU A 55 8.03 1.46 -3.56
C LEU A 55 7.53 0.79 -4.82
N GLN A 56 8.34 -0.10 -5.37
CA GLN A 56 7.95 -1.07 -6.38
C GLN A 56 8.09 -2.47 -5.78
N ILE A 57 7.01 -3.24 -5.82
CA ILE A 57 6.99 -4.63 -5.38
C ILE A 57 6.77 -5.52 -6.60
N VAL A 58 7.70 -6.44 -6.82
CA VAL A 58 7.63 -7.45 -7.88
C VAL A 58 7.65 -8.82 -7.23
N VAL A 59 6.70 -9.66 -7.60
CA VAL A 59 6.64 -11.03 -7.10
C VAL A 59 6.86 -11.99 -8.26
N ARG A 60 7.82 -12.88 -8.05
CA ARG A 60 8.24 -13.89 -9.02
C ARG A 60 8.01 -15.28 -8.46
N ASP A 61 7.80 -16.23 -9.36
CA ASP A 61 7.82 -17.64 -9.02
C ASP A 61 9.23 -18.23 -9.05
N GLN A 62 9.33 -19.54 -8.84
CA GLN A 62 10.59 -20.30 -8.90
C GLN A 62 11.26 -20.23 -10.29
N GLU A 63 10.48 -20.06 -11.35
CA GLU A 63 10.97 -19.90 -12.73
C GLU A 63 11.38 -18.45 -13.05
N ARG A 64 11.35 -17.56 -12.05
CA ARG A 64 11.61 -16.10 -12.15
C ARG A 64 10.61 -15.35 -13.03
N ASN A 65 9.47 -15.97 -13.36
CA ASN A 65 8.40 -15.32 -14.09
C ASN A 65 7.64 -14.37 -13.17
N SER A 66 7.37 -13.16 -13.64
CA SER A 66 6.54 -12.20 -12.90
C SER A 66 5.10 -12.70 -12.89
N ILE A 67 4.56 -12.92 -11.69
CA ILE A 67 3.21 -13.50 -11.55
C ILE A 67 2.14 -12.44 -11.85
N TRP A 68 2.44 -11.17 -11.54
CA TRP A 68 1.56 -10.04 -11.79
C TRP A 68 2.34 -8.79 -12.20
N LYS A 69 1.60 -7.75 -12.62
CA LYS A 69 2.16 -6.42 -12.88
C LYS A 69 2.74 -5.83 -11.60
N PRO A 70 3.90 -5.15 -11.64
CA PRO A 70 4.51 -4.54 -10.45
C PRO A 70 3.51 -3.69 -9.66
N MET A 71 3.47 -3.91 -8.35
CA MET A 71 2.66 -3.10 -7.44
C MET A 71 3.47 -1.89 -7.03
N TRP A 72 2.84 -0.72 -7.03
CA TRP A 72 3.46 0.54 -6.64
C TRP A 72 2.80 1.08 -5.38
N LEU A 73 3.60 1.40 -4.36
CA LEU A 73 3.11 2.03 -3.13
C LEU A 73 3.78 3.39 -2.94
N ILE A 74 3.01 4.35 -2.45
CA ILE A 74 3.49 5.67 -2.07
C ILE A 74 3.37 5.79 -0.55
N VAL A 75 4.48 6.08 0.12
CA VAL A 75 4.54 6.31 1.56
C VAL A 75 4.74 7.80 1.79
N ILE A 76 3.77 8.41 2.48
CA ILE A 76 3.73 9.84 2.81
C ILE A 76 3.66 9.97 4.33
N GLY A 77 4.34 10.97 4.86
CA GLY A 77 4.36 11.27 6.29
C GLY A 77 5.65 11.97 6.68
N SER A 78 5.62 12.69 7.80
CA SER A 78 6.80 13.38 8.35
C SER A 78 7.92 12.41 8.71
N ARG A 79 7.55 11.24 9.26
CA ARG A 79 8.47 10.18 9.71
C ARG A 79 8.69 9.04 8.71
N ARG A 80 8.32 9.23 7.43
CA ARG A 80 8.41 8.18 6.39
C ARG A 80 9.83 7.61 6.23
N ASP A 81 10.85 8.41 6.52
CA ASP A 81 12.25 8.03 6.31
C ASP A 81 12.72 7.00 7.35
N GLU A 82 12.04 6.92 8.50
CA GLU A 82 12.27 5.95 9.58
C GLU A 82 11.71 4.56 9.25
N LEU A 83 10.81 4.46 8.27
CA LEU A 83 10.20 3.19 7.90
C LEU A 83 11.12 2.40 6.96
N SER A 84 11.29 1.11 7.25
CA SER A 84 11.92 0.19 6.31
C SER A 84 10.97 -0.12 5.15
N LEU A 85 11.53 -0.50 4.00
CA LEU A 85 10.71 -0.87 2.83
C LEU A 85 9.89 -2.14 3.10
N VAL A 86 10.45 -3.06 3.89
CA VAL A 86 9.79 -4.29 4.32
C VAL A 86 8.60 -3.98 5.22
N ASP A 87 8.75 -3.10 6.21
CA ASP A 87 7.65 -2.70 7.10
C ASP A 87 6.50 -2.05 6.32
N CYS A 88 6.84 -1.18 5.37
CA CYS A 88 5.85 -0.57 4.49
C CYS A 88 5.07 -1.63 3.70
N TYR A 89 5.76 -2.64 3.15
CA TYR A 89 5.13 -3.74 2.44
C TYR A 89 4.25 -4.60 3.36
N GLN A 90 4.74 -4.98 4.54
CA GLN A 90 3.99 -5.80 5.49
C GLN A 90 2.74 -5.08 6.01
N CYS A 91 2.86 -3.79 6.34
CA CYS A 91 1.73 -2.95 6.71
C CYS A 91 0.67 -2.91 5.60
N TYR A 92 1.10 -2.73 4.33
CA TYR A 92 0.16 -2.75 3.21
C TYR A 92 -0.54 -4.11 3.03
N ARG A 93 0.15 -5.23 3.28
CA ARG A 93 -0.47 -6.57 3.17
C ARG A 93 -1.66 -6.76 4.13
N GLN A 94 -1.64 -6.12 5.30
CA GLN A 94 -2.74 -6.17 6.26
C GLN A 94 -4.03 -5.53 5.73
N ARG A 95 -3.95 -4.73 4.65
CA ARG A 95 -5.13 -4.15 3.99
C ARG A 95 -6.13 -5.22 3.52
N TYR A 96 -5.64 -6.38 3.09
CA TYR A 96 -6.51 -7.47 2.65
C TYR A 96 -7.42 -7.98 3.78
N ASP A 97 -6.87 -8.13 4.99
CA ASP A 97 -7.63 -8.59 6.15
C ASP A 97 -8.65 -7.55 6.60
N MET A 98 -8.28 -6.25 6.56
CA MET A 98 -9.22 -5.16 6.83
C MET A 98 -10.40 -5.13 5.85
N GLU A 99 -10.16 -5.38 4.56
CA GLU A 99 -11.24 -5.42 3.57
C GLU A 99 -12.24 -6.54 3.86
N HIS A 100 -11.76 -7.72 4.28
CA HIS A 100 -12.62 -8.81 4.71
C HIS A 100 -13.45 -8.44 5.94
N LEU A 101 -12.84 -7.79 6.94
CA LEU A 101 -13.55 -7.29 8.10
C LEU A 101 -14.67 -6.32 7.71
N PHE A 102 -14.37 -5.32 6.86
CA PHE A 102 -15.37 -4.36 6.41
C PHE A 102 -16.48 -5.02 5.59
N ARG A 103 -16.16 -5.99 4.72
CA ARG A 103 -17.17 -6.72 3.95
C ARG A 103 -18.08 -7.54 4.86
N PHE A 104 -17.50 -8.26 5.82
CA PHE A 104 -18.24 -9.04 6.80
C PHE A 104 -19.14 -8.15 7.67
N GLY A 105 -18.60 -7.06 8.22
CA GLY A 105 -19.35 -6.14 9.07
C GLY A 105 -20.54 -5.51 8.36
N LYS A 106 -20.38 -5.11 7.09
CA LYS A 106 -21.48 -4.58 6.29
C LYS A 106 -22.55 -5.63 5.98
N GLN A 107 -22.16 -6.82 5.56
CA GLN A 107 -23.11 -7.83 5.06
C GLN A 107 -23.76 -8.68 6.15
N ARG A 108 -23.03 -8.96 7.24
CA ARG A 108 -23.44 -9.92 8.28
C ARG A 108 -23.74 -9.25 9.62
N LEU A 109 -23.12 -8.12 9.91
CA LEU A 109 -23.38 -7.34 11.13
C LEU A 109 -24.24 -6.11 10.89
N LEU A 110 -24.66 -5.86 9.63
CA LEU A 110 -25.61 -4.80 9.29
C LEU A 110 -25.14 -3.40 9.78
N MET A 111 -23.82 -3.20 9.89
CA MET A 111 -23.22 -1.96 10.40
C MET A 111 -23.52 -0.72 9.55
N THR A 112 -24.11 -0.89 8.37
CA THR A 112 -24.58 0.20 7.50
C THR A 112 -26.08 0.45 7.59
N SER A 113 -26.86 -0.41 8.25
CA SER A 113 -28.32 -0.31 8.35
C SER A 113 -28.82 -0.02 9.77
N TYR A 114 -27.93 0.05 10.77
CA TYR A 114 -28.26 0.68 12.04
C TYR A 114 -28.32 2.20 11.84
N LEU A 115 -29.52 2.70 11.56
CA LEU A 115 -29.84 4.11 11.74
C LEU A 115 -30.08 4.34 13.23
N THR A 116 -29.61 5.46 13.77
CA THR A 116 -30.12 5.97 15.04
C THR A 116 -31.63 6.13 14.85
N PRO A 117 -32.49 5.57 15.73
CA PRO A 117 -33.92 5.73 15.59
C PRO A 117 -34.24 7.22 15.51
N ASP A 118 -35.02 7.60 14.50
CA ASP A 118 -35.53 8.96 14.39
C ASP A 118 -36.63 9.12 15.44
N VAL A 119 -36.27 9.75 16.55
CA VAL A 119 -37.12 9.95 17.74
C VAL A 119 -38.44 10.64 17.38
N HIS A 120 -38.51 11.35 16.24
CA HIS A 120 -39.72 12.00 15.76
C HIS A 120 -40.84 11.05 15.30
N HIS A 121 -40.57 9.76 15.11
CA HIS A 121 -41.59 8.77 14.72
C HIS A 121 -42.07 7.89 15.89
N GLU A 122 -41.60 8.14 17.12
CA GLU A 122 -42.09 7.45 18.33
C GLU A 122 -43.34 8.13 18.94
N GLU A 123 -43.66 9.36 18.51
CA GLU A 123 -44.84 10.10 18.92
C GLU A 123 -45.66 10.53 17.67
N ASN A 124 -46.86 9.95 17.50
CA ASN A 124 -47.94 10.29 16.53
C ASN A 124 -47.95 9.64 15.14
#